data_AF-A0A069EXK8-F1
#
_entry.id   AF-A0A069EXK8-F1
#
_cell.length_a   1.000
_cell.length_b   1.000
_cell.length_c   1.000
_cell.angle_alpha   90.00
_cell.angle_beta   90.00
_cell.angle_gamma   90.00
#
_symmetry.space_group_name_H-M   'P 1'
#
loop_
_entity.id
_entity.type
_entity.pdbx_description
1 polymer ?
#
loop_
_entity_poly.entity_id
_entity_poly.type
_entity_poly.pdbx_seq_one_letter_code
_entity_poly.pdbx_strand_id
1 'polypeptide(L)' 'MRGFERGVTLWEICLSLALLLGWIGVLVPFIVNGNERIERLEATVRQYEALQREVLIDAANPSGRGHVCVEELCLPTL' A
#
# COMPACT_ATOMS: atom_id res chain seq x y z
N MET A 1 20.58 37.22 35.76
CA MET A 1 20.85 36.60 34.44
C MET A 1 22.26 36.05 34.45
N ARG A 2 22.42 34.72 34.34
CA ARG A 2 23.66 33.94 34.08
C ARG A 2 23.31 32.49 34.44
N GLY A 3 23.35 31.48 33.59
CA GLY A 3 23.63 31.34 32.17
C GLY A 3 23.23 29.88 31.88
N PHE A 4 22.32 29.69 30.94
CA PHE A 4 21.82 28.38 30.54
C PHE A 4 22.93 27.64 29.78
N GLU A 5 23.82 26.94 30.48
CA GLU A 5 24.76 26.00 29.87
C GLU A 5 24.67 24.66 30.61
N ARG A 6 23.51 24.00 30.53
CA ARG A 6 23.47 22.54 30.71
C ARG A 6 23.79 21.94 29.35
N GLY A 7 25.08 21.75 29.09
CA GLY A 7 25.55 21.03 27.91
C GLY A 7 24.92 19.64 27.87
N VAL A 8 24.42 19.26 26.70
CA VAL A 8 23.88 17.92 26.46
C VAL A 8 25.00 16.91 26.71
N THR A 9 24.77 15.97 27.60
CA THR A 9 25.77 14.94 27.92
C THR A 9 25.80 13.89 26.81
N LEU A 10 26.96 13.27 26.56
CA LEU A 10 27.11 12.17 25.58
C LEU A 10 26.08 11.05 25.84
N TRP A 11 25.79 10.78 27.11
CA TRP A 11 24.79 9.80 27.53
C TRP A 11 23.37 10.14 27.04
N GLU A 12 22.95 11.39 27.13
CA GLU A 12 21.64 11.86 26.63
C GLU A 12 21.55 11.77 25.10
N ILE A 13 22.66 12.02 24.40
CA ILE A 13 22.75 11.82 22.95
C ILE A 13 22.63 10.33 22.61
N CYS A 14 23.34 9.46 23.32
CA CYS A 14 23.26 8.02 23.10
C CYS A 14 21.86 7.46 23.39
N LEU A 15 21.20 7.90 24.46
CA LEU A 15 19.84 7.51 24.80
C LEU A 15 18.83 7.98 23.77
N SER A 16 18.90 9.24 23.34
CA SER A 16 17.99 9.77 22.31
C SER A 16 18.19 9.08 20.97
N LEU A 17 19.44 8.79 20.58
CA LEU A 17 19.75 8.03 19.37
C LEU A 17 19.22 6.60 19.44
N ALA A 18 19.42 5.91 20.57
CA ALA A 18 18.90 4.56 20.77
C ALA A 18 17.37 4.52 20.70
N LEU A 19 16.70 5.54 21.24
CA LEU A 19 15.25 5.65 21.21
C LEU A 19 14.75 5.89 19.77
N LEU A 20 15.41 6.77 19.01
CA LEU A 20 15.10 7.00 17.59
C LEU A 20 15.31 5.73 16.74
N LEU A 21 16.43 5.03 16.94
CA LEU A 21 16.72 3.78 16.23
C LEU A 21 15.71 2.68 16.59
N GLY A 22 15.30 2.60 17.85
CA GLY A 22 14.23 1.70 18.29
C GLY A 22 12.91 1.97 17.57
N TRP A 23 12.51 3.25 17.45
CA TRP A 23 11.32 3.63 16.71
C TRP A 23 11.40 3.32 15.21
N ILE A 24 12.56 3.54 14.58
CA ILE A 24 12.79 3.14 13.18
C ILE A 24 12.60 1.63 13.03
N GLY A 25 13.13 0.84 13.95
CA GLY A 25 12.97 -0.62 13.96
C GLY A 25 11.51 -1.09 14.05
N VAL A 26 10.60 -0.28 14.61
CA VAL A 26 9.16 -0.58 14.68
C VAL A 26 8.39 -0.04 13.48
N LEU A 27 8.69 1.18 13.05
CA LEU A 27 7.94 1.84 11.96
C LEU A 27 8.24 1.24 10.59
N VAL A 28 9.50 0.89 10.32
CA VAL A 28 9.90 0.33 9.03
C VAL A 28 9.14 -0.97 8.71
N PRO A 29 9.13 -2.02 9.56
CA PRO A 29 8.39 -3.25 9.25
C PRO A 29 6.88 -3.02 9.14
N PHE A 30 6.32 -2.08 9.90
CA PHE A 30 4.90 -1.71 9.79
C PHE A 30 4.58 -1.10 8.41
N ILE A 31 5.41 -0.15 7.95
CA ILE A 31 5.25 0.49 6.63
C ILE A 31 5.45 -0.53 5.50
N VAL A 32 6.47 -1.38 5.59
CA VAL A 32 6.75 -2.41 4.57
C VAL A 32 5.57 -3.37 4.43
N ASN A 33 5.07 -3.92 5.53
CA ASN A 33 3.91 -4.83 5.52
C ASN A 33 2.63 -4.11 5.04
N GLY A 34 2.45 -2.84 5.41
CA GLY A 34 1.35 -2.02 4.90
C GLY A 34 1.41 -1.84 3.39
N ASN A 35 2.57 -1.47 2.85
CA ASN A 35 2.78 -1.27 1.43
C ASN A 35 2.59 -2.56 0.63
N GLU A 36 3.12 -3.70 1.10
CA GLU A 36 2.90 -5.00 0.43
C GLU A 36 1.42 -5.36 0.31
N ARG A 37 0.63 -5.06 1.35
CA ARG A 37 -0.83 -5.29 1.31
C ARG A 37 -1.53 -4.36 0.33
N ILE A 38 -1.14 -3.09 0.30
CA ILE A 38 -1.70 -2.09 -0.62
C ILE A 38 -1.39 -2.47 -2.07
N GLU A 39 -0.15 -2.87 -2.36
CA GLU A 39 0.27 -3.27 -3.71
C GLU A 39 -0.53 -4.48 -4.21
N ARG A 40 -0.75 -5.48 -3.36
CA ARG A 40 -1.63 -6.61 -3.71
C ARG A 40 -3.07 -6.18 -3.96
N LEU A 41 -3.60 -5.28 -3.12
CA LEU A 41 -4.96 -4.76 -3.31
C LEU A 41 -5.08 -3.98 -4.61
N GLU A 42 -4.10 -3.15 -4.94
CA GLU A 42 -4.04 -2.36 -6.16
C GLU A 42 -4.01 -3.26 -7.40
N ALA A 43 -3.19 -4.31 -7.39
CA ALA A 43 -3.15 -5.29 -8.46
C ALA A 43 -4.52 -5.92 -8.70
N THR A 44 -5.20 -6.37 -7.64
CA THR A 44 -6.54 -6.95 -7.75
C THR A 44 -7.58 -5.94 -8.24
N VAL A 45 -7.54 -4.69 -7.76
CA VAL A 45 -8.47 -3.63 -8.21
C VAL A 45 -8.30 -3.33 -9.70
N ARG A 46 -7.06 -3.23 -10.20
CA ARG A 46 -6.78 -3.00 -11.63
C ARG A 46 -7.30 -4.14 -12.51
N GLN A 47 -7.19 -5.39 -12.06
CA GLN A 47 -7.78 -6.54 -12.76
C GLN A 47 -9.30 -6.43 -12.86
N TYR A 48 -9.97 -6.06 -11.76
CA TYR A 48 -11.42 -5.84 -11.76
C TYR A 48 -11.85 -4.67 -12.66
N GLU A 49 -11.10 -3.57 -12.68
CA GLU A 49 -11.40 -2.42 -13.54
C GLU A 49 -11.30 -2.81 -15.02
N ALA A 50 -10.28 -3.58 -15.40
CA ALA A 50 -10.14 -4.11 -16.76
C ALA A 50 -11.32 -5.02 -17.15
N LEU A 51 -11.69 -5.94 -16.26
CA LEU A 51 -12.84 -6.83 -16.41
C LEU A 51 -14.16 -6.06 -16.59
N GLN A 52 -14.42 -5.06 -15.75
CA GLN A 52 -15.62 -4.23 -15.86
C GLN A 52 -15.65 -3.44 -17.16
N ARG A 53 -14.50 -2.92 -17.60
CA ARG A 53 -14.40 -2.20 -18.87
C ARG A 53 -14.75 -3.10 -20.05
N GLU A 54 -14.26 -4.33 -20.06
CA GLU A 54 -14.59 -5.29 -21.13
C GLU A 54 -16.07 -5.68 -21.13
N VAL A 55 -16.67 -5.90 -19.96
CA VAL A 55 -18.13 -6.14 -19.85
C VAL A 55 -18.94 -4.95 -20.37
N LEU A 56 -18.53 -3.72 -20.06
CA LEU A 56 -19.20 -2.51 -20.57
C LEU A 56 -19.06 -2.35 -22.09
N ILE A 57 -17.90 -2.70 -22.65
CA ILE A 57 -17.69 -2.70 -24.10
C ILE A 57 -18.58 -3.74 -24.77
N ASP A 58 -18.67 -4.94 -24.19
CA ASP A 58 -19.53 -6.00 -24.71
C ASP A 58 -21.02 -5.61 -24.62
N ALA A 59 -21.44 -5.00 -23.51
CA ALA A 59 -22.80 -4.47 -23.37
C ALA A 59 -23.12 -3.37 -24.40
N ALA A 60 -22.12 -2.57 -24.80
CA ALA A 60 -22.28 -1.54 -25.82
C ALA A 60 -22.33 -2.10 -27.25
N ASN A 61 -21.66 -3.22 -27.51
CA ASN A 61 -21.69 -3.92 -28.80
C ASN A 61 -21.72 -5.44 -28.58
N PRO A 62 -22.93 -6.02 -28.40
CA PRO A 62 -23.09 -7.37 -27.90
C PRO A 62 -22.44 -8.39 -28.83
N SER A 63 -21.36 -9.01 -28.36
CA SER A 63 -20.66 -10.05 -29.10
C SER A 63 -21.33 -11.43 -29.01
N GLY A 64 -22.36 -11.56 -28.16
CA GLY A 64 -23.07 -12.83 -27.89
C GLY A 64 -22.29 -13.79 -26.99
N ARG A 65 -21.18 -13.34 -26.39
CA ARG A 65 -20.46 -14.08 -25.35
C ARG A 65 -21.26 -13.99 -24.05
N GLY A 66 -21.27 -15.06 -23.25
CA GLY A 66 -21.95 -15.08 -21.94
C GLY A 66 -21.07 -14.68 -20.75
N HIS A 67 -19.74 -14.66 -20.96
CA HIS A 67 -18.77 -14.31 -19.93
C HIS A 67 -17.55 -13.62 -20.54
N VAL A 68 -16.98 -12.70 -19.76
CA VAL A 68 -15.69 -12.06 -20.00
C VAL A 68 -14.76 -12.49 -18.87
N CYS A 69 -13.56 -12.97 -19.22
CA CYS A 69 -12.60 -13.49 -18.26
C CYS A 69 -11.25 -12.81 -18.41
N VAL A 70 -10.63 -12.45 -17.29
CA VAL A 70 -9.24 -11.98 -17.20
C VAL A 70 -8.55 -12.86 -16.17
N GLU A 71 -7.49 -13.56 -16.60
CA GLU A 71 -6.82 -14.61 -15.82
C GLU A 71 -7.80 -15.67 -15.31
N GLU A 72 -7.96 -15.81 -13.98
CA GLU A 72 -8.87 -16.78 -13.34
C GLU A 72 -10.23 -16.18 -12.96
N LEU A 73 -10.43 -14.87 -13.17
CA LEU A 73 -11.65 -14.14 -12.81
C LEU A 73 -12.55 -13.96 -14.02
N CYS A 74 -13.79 -14.44 -13.91
CA CYS A 74 -14.81 -14.27 -14.94
C CYS A 74 -16.00 -13.45 -14.42
N LEU A 75 -16.47 -12.52 -15.24
CA LEU A 75 -17.71 -11.78 -15.02
C LEU A 75 -18.75 -12.16 -16.09
N PRO A 76 -20.03 -12.29 -15.72
CA PRO A 76 -21.10 -12.44 -16.69
C PRO A 76 -21.25 -11.16 -17.51
N THR A 77 -21.48 -11.34 -18.80
CA THR A 77 -21.90 -10.25 -19.70
C THR A 77 -23.43 -10.09 -19.64
N LEU A 78 -23.91 -8.94 -20.11
CA LEU A 78 -25.34 -8.58 -20.09
C LEU A 78 -26.09 -9.17 -21.29
#